data_AF-A0A645A6Z6-F1
#
_entry.id   AF-A0A645A6Z6-F1
#
_cell.length_a   1.000
_cell.length_b   1.000
_cell.length_c   1.000
_cell.angle_alpha   90.00
_cell.angle_beta   90.00
_cell.angle_gamma   90.00
#
_symmetry.space_group_name_H-M   'P 1'
#
loop_
_entity.id
_entity.type
_entity.pdbx_description
1 polymer ?
#
loop_
_entity_poly.entity_id
_entity_poly.type
_entity_poly.pdbx_seq_one_letter_code
_entity_poly.pdbx_strand_id
1 'polypeptide(L)'
;MPSAQANGLELIGSADVDRNGAKESIYLDKSRMDSDLFVTLRVMAAHGHEIWNQQLATAHVGWGMLFLCEQNGEFYLLRYNPTMYQGYCTYTYTLFTLEGGVEHVVRSNMLEFDINGNASLNATKMVGFADEINSLLEKSTLLVSTDGGAYSFGPSPAVPFYERYSWLDGFPELFENSDDLATRLEKFSGYALSNRR
;
A
#
# COMPACT_ATOMS: atom_id res chain seq x y z
N MET A 1 -32.96 -21.84 -11.15
CA MET A 1 -32.60 -20.52 -10.58
C MET A 1 -31.17 -20.22 -11.00
N PRO A 2 -30.92 -19.31 -11.95
CA PRO A 2 -29.55 -18.93 -12.29
C PRO A 2 -29.01 -18.02 -11.19
N SER A 3 -27.91 -18.43 -10.58
CA SER A 3 -27.13 -17.68 -9.60
C SER A 3 -26.53 -16.43 -10.26
N ALA A 4 -26.79 -15.25 -9.69
CA ALA A 4 -26.20 -14.00 -10.12
C ALA A 4 -24.68 -13.99 -9.83
N GLN A 5 -23.88 -14.30 -10.85
CA GLN A 5 -22.43 -14.17 -10.86
C GLN A 5 -21.98 -13.33 -12.07
N ALA A 6 -22.72 -12.26 -12.38
CA ALA A 6 -22.64 -11.58 -13.67
C ALA A 6 -21.87 -10.24 -13.72
N ASN A 7 -21.45 -9.64 -12.60
CA ASN A 7 -21.00 -8.23 -12.64
C ASN A 7 -19.56 -7.93 -12.22
N GLY A 8 -18.74 -8.91 -11.81
CA GLY A 8 -17.35 -8.66 -11.38
C GLY A 8 -17.19 -7.74 -10.16
N LEU A 9 -18.29 -7.21 -9.62
CA LEU A 9 -18.37 -6.32 -8.47
C LEU A 9 -18.61 -7.14 -7.20
N GLU A 10 -17.69 -7.04 -6.26
CA GLU A 10 -17.67 -7.82 -5.03
C GLU A 10 -17.70 -6.88 -3.81
N LEU A 11 -18.64 -7.08 -2.88
CA LEU A 11 -18.64 -6.34 -1.61
C LEU A 11 -17.55 -6.93 -0.70
N ILE A 12 -16.55 -6.14 -0.33
CA ILE A 12 -15.39 -6.60 0.45
C ILE A 12 -15.33 -6.01 1.87
N GLY A 13 -16.15 -5.00 2.17
CA GLY A 13 -16.15 -4.38 3.49
C GLY A 13 -17.19 -3.28 3.65
N SER A 14 -17.31 -2.78 4.87
CA SER A 14 -18.16 -1.63 5.19
C SER A 14 -17.63 -0.89 6.41
N ALA A 15 -17.49 0.42 6.30
CA ALA A 15 -16.91 1.29 7.31
C ALA A 15 -17.38 2.74 7.12
N ASP A 16 -17.47 3.50 8.21
CA ASP A 16 -17.75 4.94 8.19
C ASP A 16 -16.45 5.68 7.86
N VAL A 17 -16.19 5.86 6.56
CA VAL A 17 -14.97 6.49 6.03
C VAL A 17 -15.19 7.96 5.69
N ASP A 18 -16.44 8.43 5.64
CA ASP A 18 -16.80 9.83 5.39
C ASP A 18 -17.25 10.61 6.64
N ARG A 19 -17.22 9.97 7.83
CA ARG A 19 -17.54 10.56 9.14
C ARG A 19 -18.99 11.01 9.29
N ASN A 20 -19.92 10.45 8.52
CA ASN A 20 -21.33 10.84 8.59
C ASN A 20 -22.14 10.05 9.66
N GLY A 21 -21.53 9.04 10.30
CA GLY A 21 -22.17 8.18 11.31
C GLY A 21 -22.88 6.94 10.74
N ALA A 22 -22.95 6.80 9.42
CA ALA A 22 -23.39 5.62 8.70
C ALA A 22 -22.18 4.96 8.03
N LYS A 23 -22.28 3.64 7.77
CA LYS A 23 -21.18 2.92 7.12
C LYS A 23 -21.36 2.95 5.60
N GLU A 24 -20.29 3.30 4.90
CA GLU A 24 -20.18 3.13 3.46
C GLU A 24 -19.97 1.64 3.13
N SER A 25 -20.28 1.27 1.90
CA SER A 25 -20.01 -0.05 1.34
C SER A 25 -18.80 0.01 0.42
N ILE A 26 -17.83 -0.89 0.64
CA ILE A 26 -16.58 -0.94 -0.12
C ILE A 26 -16.65 -2.12 -1.07
N TYR A 27 -16.57 -1.84 -2.36
CA TYR A 27 -16.63 -2.82 -3.43
C TYR A 27 -15.32 -2.91 -4.20
N LEU A 28 -15.03 -4.11 -4.68
CA LEU A 28 -13.97 -4.38 -5.62
C LEU A 28 -14.58 -4.78 -6.97
N ASP A 29 -14.35 -3.97 -7.98
CA ASP A 29 -14.81 -4.18 -9.35
C ASP A 29 -13.68 -4.78 -10.20
N LYS A 30 -13.82 -6.06 -10.53
CA LYS A 30 -12.91 -6.85 -11.35
C LYS A 30 -13.40 -6.99 -12.79
N SER A 31 -14.49 -6.31 -13.19
CA SER A 31 -15.08 -6.47 -14.53
C SER A 31 -14.14 -6.10 -15.67
N ARG A 32 -13.12 -5.26 -15.40
CA ARG A 32 -12.11 -4.79 -16.36
C ARG A 32 -10.76 -5.48 -16.23
N MET A 33 -10.63 -6.44 -15.30
CA MET A 33 -9.37 -7.09 -14.98
C MET A 33 -8.78 -7.83 -16.18
N ASP A 34 -9.62 -8.52 -16.97
CA ASP A 34 -9.17 -9.31 -18.13
C ASP A 34 -9.09 -8.49 -19.43
N SER A 35 -9.91 -7.45 -19.58
CA SER A 35 -9.97 -6.65 -20.83
C SER A 35 -9.03 -5.46 -20.83
N ASP A 36 -9.02 -4.68 -19.74
CA ASP A 36 -8.29 -3.41 -19.64
C ASP A 36 -7.17 -3.46 -18.60
N LEU A 37 -6.93 -4.63 -18.00
CA LEU A 37 -5.82 -4.92 -17.07
C LEU A 37 -5.81 -4.04 -15.81
N PHE A 38 -6.98 -3.60 -15.33
CA PHE A 38 -7.14 -2.90 -14.06
C PHE A 38 -8.32 -3.42 -13.25
N VAL A 39 -8.27 -3.19 -11.94
CA VAL A 39 -9.41 -3.33 -11.02
C VAL A 39 -9.77 -1.97 -10.45
N THR A 40 -11.01 -1.78 -10.02
CA THR A 40 -11.46 -0.54 -9.38
C THR A 40 -11.94 -0.81 -7.96
N LEU A 41 -11.33 -0.17 -6.97
CA LEU A 41 -11.91 -0.09 -5.63
C LEU A 41 -12.96 1.04 -5.64
N ARG A 42 -14.18 0.76 -5.20
CA ARG A 42 -15.30 1.70 -5.16
C ARG A 42 -15.82 1.82 -3.74
N VAL A 43 -16.16 3.04 -3.34
CA VAL A 43 -16.82 3.33 -2.07
C VAL A 43 -18.18 3.94 -2.38
N MET A 44 -19.22 3.32 -1.85
CA MET A 44 -20.61 3.73 -2.04
C MET A 44 -21.15 4.24 -0.71
N ALA A 45 -21.81 5.40 -0.71
CA ALA A 45 -22.52 5.86 0.48
C ALA A 45 -23.64 4.89 0.87
N ALA A 46 -24.12 5.00 2.11
CA ALA A 46 -25.21 4.17 2.65
C ALA A 46 -26.48 4.17 1.77
N HIS A 47 -26.73 5.23 1.01
CA HIS A 47 -27.89 5.35 0.11
C HIS A 47 -27.59 4.98 -1.36
N GLY A 48 -26.46 4.31 -1.63
CA GLY A 48 -26.20 3.60 -2.89
C GLY A 48 -25.60 4.43 -4.03
N HIS A 49 -25.21 5.69 -3.82
CA HIS A 49 -24.40 6.43 -4.79
C HIS A 49 -22.90 6.23 -4.53
N GLU A 50 -22.09 6.21 -5.58
CA GLU A 50 -20.63 6.18 -5.47
C GLU A 50 -20.12 7.53 -4.98
N ILE A 51 -19.26 7.51 -3.96
CA ILE A 51 -18.60 8.71 -3.42
C ILE A 51 -17.12 8.78 -3.77
N TRP A 52 -16.48 7.64 -4.03
CA TRP A 52 -15.07 7.59 -4.39
C TRP A 52 -14.73 6.30 -5.13
N ASN A 53 -13.76 6.36 -6.03
CA ASN A 53 -13.18 5.18 -6.64
C ASN A 53 -11.69 5.38 -6.95
N GLN A 54 -10.96 4.27 -7.06
CA GLN A 54 -9.57 4.26 -7.48
C GLN A 54 -9.30 3.04 -8.36
N GLN A 55 -8.68 3.28 -9.52
CA GLN A 55 -8.17 2.23 -10.39
C GLN A 55 -6.76 1.81 -9.96
N LEU A 56 -6.49 0.50 -10.00
CA LEU A 56 -5.19 -0.10 -9.76
C LEU A 56 -4.89 -1.08 -10.89
N ALA A 57 -3.66 -1.07 -11.39
CA ALA A 57 -3.21 -1.93 -12.47
C ALA A 57 -1.87 -2.59 -12.12
N THR A 58 -1.57 -3.72 -12.75
CA THR A 58 -0.29 -4.42 -12.58
C THR A 58 0.84 -3.85 -13.42
N ALA A 59 0.54 -2.89 -14.32
CA ALA A 59 1.56 -2.11 -14.99
C ALA A 59 2.16 -1.07 -14.03
N HIS A 60 3.45 -0.75 -14.20
CA HIS A 60 4.21 0.13 -13.29
C HIS A 60 3.54 1.48 -12.94
N VAL A 61 2.77 2.06 -13.87
CA VAL A 61 2.07 3.34 -13.66
C VAL A 61 0.83 3.21 -12.75
N GLY A 62 0.36 1.98 -12.50
CA GLY A 62 -0.82 1.68 -11.68
C GLY A 62 -0.55 0.84 -10.43
N TRP A 63 0.72 0.67 -10.06
CA TRP A 63 1.09 -0.01 -8.82
C TRP A 63 0.62 0.79 -7.62
N GLY A 64 -0.12 0.12 -6.74
CA GLY A 64 -0.55 0.71 -5.50
C GLY A 64 -1.19 -0.31 -4.58
N MET A 65 -1.27 0.07 -3.32
CA MET A 65 -1.90 -0.72 -2.28
C MET A 65 -2.89 0.14 -1.53
N LEU A 66 -4.09 -0.39 -1.33
CA LEU A 66 -5.15 0.25 -0.56
C LEU A 66 -5.56 -0.65 0.59
N PHE A 67 -5.69 -0.03 1.75
CA PHE A 67 -6.10 -0.69 2.97
C PHE A 67 -7.20 0.12 3.66
N LEU A 68 -8.03 -0.58 4.43
CA LEU A 68 -8.92 0.02 5.42
C LEU A 68 -8.20 -0.01 6.76
N CYS A 69 -7.90 1.16 7.32
CA CYS A 69 -7.21 1.33 8.59
C CYS A 69 -8.19 1.77 9.67
N GLU A 70 -8.16 1.13 10.84
CA GLU A 70 -8.95 1.53 12.00
C GLU A 70 -8.04 2.10 13.10
N GLN A 71 -8.31 3.33 13.55
CA GLN A 71 -7.58 3.93 14.66
C GLN A 71 -8.54 4.55 15.65
N ASN A 72 -8.49 4.09 16.91
CA ASN A 72 -9.30 4.64 18.00
C ASN A 72 -10.82 4.62 17.70
N GLY A 73 -11.30 3.60 16.98
CA GLY A 73 -12.72 3.47 16.58
C GLY A 73 -13.10 4.22 15.30
N GLU A 74 -12.16 4.95 14.71
CA GLU A 74 -12.35 5.75 13.50
C GLU A 74 -11.72 5.02 12.29
N PHE A 75 -12.43 4.96 11.16
CA PHE A 75 -11.94 4.34 9.92
C PHE A 75 -11.28 5.34 8.97
N TYR A 76 -10.29 4.87 8.22
CA TYR A 76 -9.53 5.63 7.24
C TYR A 76 -9.20 4.73 6.04
N LEU A 77 -8.99 5.33 4.88
CA LEU A 77 -8.31 4.66 3.78
C LEU A 77 -6.81 4.97 3.85
N LEU A 78 -6.00 3.93 3.69
CA LEU A 78 -4.54 4.03 3.62
C LEU A 78 -4.11 3.62 2.22
N ARG A 79 -3.48 4.55 1.50
CA ARG A 79 -2.79 4.29 0.23
C ARG A 79 -1.30 4.19 0.50
N TYR A 80 -0.68 3.06 0.13
CA TYR A 80 0.77 2.85 0.24
C TYR A 80 1.37 2.49 -1.13
N ASN A 81 2.36 3.26 -1.55
CA ASN A 81 3.00 3.15 -2.86
C ASN A 81 4.54 3.19 -2.72
N PRO A 82 5.20 2.05 -2.54
CA PRO A 82 6.64 1.92 -2.74
C PRO A 82 6.93 1.85 -4.25
N THR A 83 7.76 2.78 -4.74
CA THR A 83 8.17 2.78 -6.15
C THR A 83 9.68 2.79 -6.27
N MET A 84 10.20 2.09 -7.28
CA MET A 84 11.62 2.05 -7.60
C MET A 84 11.81 2.15 -9.12
N TYR A 85 12.64 3.10 -9.55
CA TYR A 85 13.05 3.27 -10.93
C TYR A 85 14.57 3.30 -11.02
N GLN A 86 15.16 2.27 -11.65
CA GLN A 86 16.61 2.15 -11.83
C GLN A 86 17.41 2.36 -10.52
N GLY A 87 16.91 1.83 -9.40
CA GLY A 87 17.53 1.96 -8.08
C GLY A 87 17.27 3.29 -7.36
N TYR A 88 16.58 4.25 -7.97
CA TYR A 88 16.01 5.39 -7.24
C TYR A 88 14.63 5.01 -6.69
N CYS A 89 14.45 5.15 -5.39
CA CYS A 89 13.26 4.73 -4.67
C CYS A 89 12.50 5.93 -4.14
N THR A 90 11.18 5.97 -4.38
CA THR A 90 10.25 6.94 -3.81
C THR A 90 9.10 6.18 -3.16
N TYR A 91 9.08 6.17 -1.84
CA TYR A 91 8.09 5.45 -1.04
C TYR A 91 7.15 6.47 -0.43
N THR A 92 5.85 6.31 -0.66
CA THR A 92 4.85 7.27 -0.20
C THR A 92 3.68 6.54 0.45
N TYR A 93 3.15 7.12 1.52
CA TYR A 93 1.86 6.71 2.03
C TYR A 93 0.95 7.93 2.23
N THR A 94 -0.37 7.70 2.17
CA THR A 94 -1.39 8.70 2.47
C THR A 94 -2.52 8.04 3.24
N LEU A 95 -2.82 8.55 4.43
CA LEU A 95 -3.97 8.21 5.24
C LEU A 95 -5.03 9.31 5.05
N PHE A 96 -6.24 8.94 4.66
CA PHE A 96 -7.29 9.90 4.30
C PHE A 96 -8.70 9.41 4.64
N THR A 97 -9.63 10.35 4.75
CA THR A 97 -11.09 10.14 4.85
C THR A 97 -11.78 10.61 3.57
N LEU A 98 -13.08 10.35 3.46
CA LEU A 98 -13.92 10.69 2.32
C LEU A 98 -15.06 11.65 2.67
N GLU A 99 -14.86 12.50 3.68
CA GLU A 99 -15.83 13.52 4.11
C GLU A 99 -16.31 14.34 2.90
N GLY A 100 -17.63 14.47 2.71
CA GLY A 100 -18.18 15.18 1.55
C GLY A 100 -17.88 14.55 0.18
N GLY A 101 -17.43 13.30 0.13
CA GLY A 101 -17.14 12.56 -1.10
C GLY A 101 -15.80 12.92 -1.77
N VAL A 102 -14.86 13.50 -1.04
CA VAL A 102 -13.52 13.85 -1.56
C VAL A 102 -12.41 13.39 -0.62
N GLU A 103 -11.19 13.18 -1.13
CA GLU A 103 -10.06 12.78 -0.29
C GLU A 103 -9.66 13.91 0.67
N HIS A 104 -9.77 13.65 1.97
CA HIS A 104 -9.27 14.52 3.04
C HIS A 104 -8.04 13.88 3.68
N VAL A 105 -6.85 14.39 3.32
CA VAL A 105 -5.58 13.86 3.84
C VAL A 105 -5.42 14.17 5.33
N VAL A 106 -5.32 13.12 6.14
CA VAL A 106 -5.12 13.19 7.58
C VAL A 106 -3.63 13.10 7.91
N ARG A 107 -2.89 12.27 7.17
CA ARG A 107 -1.45 12.11 7.32
C ARG A 107 -0.85 11.62 6.02
N SER A 108 0.34 12.09 5.69
CA SER A 108 1.15 11.54 4.62
C SER A 108 2.63 11.64 4.99
N ASN A 109 3.42 10.74 4.42
CA ASN A 109 4.87 10.82 4.49
C ASN A 109 5.47 10.32 3.16
N MET A 110 6.69 10.75 2.89
CA MET A 110 7.47 10.37 1.72
C MET A 110 8.91 10.11 2.14
N LEU A 111 9.49 9.04 1.60
CA LEU A 111 10.88 8.69 1.75
C LEU A 111 11.50 8.49 0.37
N GLU A 112 12.57 9.22 0.11
CA GLU A 112 13.37 9.08 -1.10
C GLU A 112 14.79 8.62 -0.77
N PHE A 113 15.30 7.67 -1.53
CA PHE A 113 16.65 7.12 -1.37
C PHE A 113 17.15 6.47 -2.67
N ASP A 114 18.45 6.26 -2.77
CA ASP A 114 19.10 5.60 -3.90
C ASP A 114 19.82 4.34 -3.40
N ILE A 115 19.56 3.20 -4.04
CA ILE A 115 20.20 1.93 -3.72
C ILE A 115 21.40 1.62 -4.63
N ASN A 116 21.75 2.51 -5.56
CA ASN A 116 22.88 2.35 -6.48
C ASN A 116 24.23 2.72 -5.83
N GLY A 117 24.23 3.20 -4.59
CA GLY A 117 25.43 3.64 -3.90
C GLY A 117 25.91 5.02 -4.34
N ASN A 118 25.01 5.88 -4.86
CA ASN A 118 25.35 7.27 -5.15
C ASN A 118 25.59 8.09 -3.86
N ALA A 119 24.93 7.71 -2.77
CA ALA A 119 25.11 8.25 -1.44
C ALA A 119 24.85 7.16 -0.38
N SER A 120 25.31 7.36 0.85
CA SER A 120 24.97 6.48 1.97
C SER A 120 23.47 6.49 2.23
N LEU A 121 22.90 5.33 2.52
CA LEU A 121 21.52 5.24 3.01
C LEU A 121 21.43 5.88 4.40
N ASN A 122 20.29 6.53 4.68
CA ASN A 122 19.99 7.03 6.01
C ASN A 122 19.16 5.98 6.77
N ALA A 123 19.83 5.01 7.39
CA ALA A 123 19.18 3.91 8.09
C ALA A 123 18.16 4.40 9.14
N THR A 124 18.50 5.44 9.90
CA THR A 124 17.58 6.01 10.90
C THR A 124 16.27 6.52 10.28
N LYS A 125 16.35 7.29 9.18
CA LYS A 125 15.13 7.77 8.49
C LYS A 125 14.32 6.63 7.89
N MET A 126 15.01 5.63 7.31
CA MET A 126 14.37 4.49 6.69
C MET A 126 13.66 3.59 7.71
N VAL A 127 14.29 3.32 8.85
CA VAL A 127 13.67 2.60 9.97
C VAL A 127 12.47 3.39 10.49
N GLY A 128 12.62 4.69 10.72
CA GLY A 128 11.50 5.52 11.19
C GLY A 128 10.30 5.54 10.23
N PHE A 129 10.54 5.59 8.92
CA PHE A 129 9.48 5.48 7.92
C PHE A 129 8.81 4.11 7.96
N ALA A 130 9.59 3.02 8.03
CA ALA A 130 9.08 1.65 8.11
C ALA A 130 8.24 1.44 9.38
N ASP A 131 8.72 1.88 10.55
CA ASP A 131 7.99 1.80 11.82
C ASP A 131 6.66 2.55 11.75
N GLU A 132 6.67 3.74 11.13
CA GLU A 132 5.47 4.55 10.97
C GLU A 132 4.42 3.88 10.09
N ILE A 133 4.78 3.45 8.86
CA ILE A 133 3.83 2.78 7.97
C ILE A 133 3.39 1.43 8.53
N ASN A 134 4.30 0.66 9.14
CA ASN A 134 3.96 -0.64 9.74
C ASN A 134 3.00 -0.50 10.91
N SER A 135 3.10 0.58 11.70
CA SER A 135 2.12 0.89 12.76
C SER A 135 0.72 1.20 12.21
N LEU A 136 0.62 1.73 10.99
CA LEU A 136 -0.66 1.90 10.28
C LEU A 136 -1.15 0.57 9.73
N LEU A 137 -0.26 -0.21 9.09
CA LEU A 137 -0.57 -1.50 8.49
C LEU A 137 -1.02 -2.54 9.54
N GLU A 138 -0.45 -2.53 10.74
CA GLU A 138 -0.87 -3.40 11.85
C GLU A 138 -2.36 -3.27 12.17
N LYS A 139 -2.90 -2.07 11.97
CA LYS A 139 -4.32 -1.74 12.21
C LYS A 139 -5.14 -1.76 10.93
N SER A 140 -4.61 -2.36 9.87
CA SER A 140 -5.18 -2.30 8.54
C SER A 140 -5.58 -3.66 7.99
N THR A 141 -6.67 -3.66 7.24
CA THR A 141 -7.11 -4.77 6.40
C THR A 141 -6.79 -4.42 4.95
N LEU A 142 -6.07 -5.29 4.24
CA LEU A 142 -5.86 -5.15 2.80
C LEU A 142 -7.23 -5.09 2.10
N LEU A 143 -7.39 -4.14 1.18
CA LEU A 143 -8.51 -4.10 0.24
C LEU A 143 -8.06 -4.62 -1.12
N VAL A 144 -6.95 -4.07 -1.63
CA VAL A 144 -6.37 -4.45 -2.91
C VAL A 144 -4.91 -4.01 -2.97
N SER A 145 -4.07 -4.83 -3.60
CA SER A 145 -2.67 -4.51 -3.92
C SER A 145 -2.35 -4.98 -5.33
N THR A 146 -1.54 -4.19 -6.02
CA THR A 146 -0.88 -4.55 -7.30
C THR A 146 0.64 -4.62 -7.17
N ASP A 147 1.14 -4.70 -5.92
CA ASP A 147 2.57 -4.73 -5.62
C ASP A 147 3.26 -5.92 -6.30
N GLY A 148 4.51 -5.71 -6.73
CA GLY A 148 5.28 -6.70 -7.48
C GLY A 148 4.68 -7.08 -8.84
N GLY A 149 3.71 -6.32 -9.36
CA GLY A 149 3.05 -6.62 -10.64
C GLY A 149 2.02 -7.75 -10.56
N ALA A 150 1.58 -8.13 -9.35
CA ALA A 150 0.58 -9.16 -9.14
C ALA A 150 -0.59 -8.62 -8.30
N TYR A 151 -1.80 -9.09 -8.60
CA TYR A 151 -2.96 -8.75 -7.80
C TYR A 151 -2.98 -9.54 -6.49
N SER A 152 -3.21 -8.85 -5.39
CA SER A 152 -3.62 -9.41 -4.10
C SER A 152 -4.93 -8.76 -3.68
N PHE A 153 -5.93 -9.56 -3.33
CA PHE A 153 -7.27 -9.07 -2.99
C PHE A 153 -7.60 -9.33 -1.52
N GLY A 154 -8.21 -8.34 -0.90
CA GLY A 154 -8.76 -8.45 0.45
C GLY A 154 -10.21 -8.97 0.49
N PRO A 155 -10.82 -9.00 1.69
CA PRO A 155 -10.25 -8.56 2.97
C PRO A 155 -9.24 -9.59 3.53
N SER A 156 -8.05 -9.13 3.89
CA SER A 156 -7.03 -9.95 4.58
C SER A 156 -6.14 -9.08 5.47
N PRO A 157 -5.45 -9.65 6.48
CA PRO A 157 -4.53 -8.88 7.31
C PRO A 157 -3.40 -8.26 6.47
N ALA A 158 -3.01 -7.02 6.79
CA ALA A 158 -1.95 -6.31 6.05
C ALA A 158 -0.52 -6.77 6.40
N VAL A 159 -0.34 -7.71 7.34
CA VAL A 159 0.97 -8.23 7.79
C VAL A 159 1.94 -8.59 6.65
N PRO A 160 1.51 -9.24 5.54
CA PRO A 160 2.41 -9.55 4.43
C PRO A 160 3.00 -8.33 3.70
N PHE A 161 2.42 -7.15 3.89
CA PHE A 161 2.78 -5.89 3.22
C PHE A 161 3.60 -4.96 4.12
N TYR A 162 4.06 -5.43 5.27
CA TYR A 162 4.93 -4.63 6.13
C TYR A 162 6.19 -4.21 5.38
N GLU A 163 6.52 -2.93 5.49
CA GLU A 163 7.71 -2.35 4.92
C GLU A 163 8.93 -2.89 5.65
N ARG A 164 9.75 -3.62 4.90
CA ARG A 164 10.98 -4.28 5.37
C ARG A 164 12.11 -4.15 4.35
N TYR A 165 11.91 -3.28 3.36
CA TYR A 165 12.74 -3.03 2.20
C TYR A 165 13.06 -4.32 1.47
N SER A 166 12.04 -4.93 0.85
CA SER A 166 12.11 -6.27 0.24
C SER A 166 13.22 -6.45 -0.79
N TRP A 167 13.70 -5.37 -1.42
CA TRP A 167 14.88 -5.39 -2.29
C TRP A 167 16.17 -5.81 -1.56
N LEU A 168 16.25 -5.67 -0.22
CA LEU A 168 17.33 -6.25 0.59
C LEU A 168 17.34 -7.78 0.49
N ASP A 169 16.21 -8.44 0.30
CA ASP A 169 16.18 -9.90 0.20
C ASP A 169 16.87 -10.43 -1.06
N GLY A 170 17.19 -9.55 -2.02
CA GLY A 170 18.02 -9.87 -3.18
C GLY A 170 19.52 -10.02 -2.88
N PHE A 171 19.95 -9.72 -1.65
CA PHE A 171 21.35 -9.79 -1.21
C PHE A 171 21.53 -10.61 0.08
N PRO A 172 21.01 -11.85 0.14
CA PRO A 172 20.99 -12.64 1.37
C PRO A 172 22.38 -12.89 1.96
N GLU A 173 23.42 -12.93 1.14
CA GLU A 173 24.82 -13.11 1.56
C GLU A 173 25.39 -11.94 2.38
N LEU A 174 24.74 -10.77 2.36
CA LEU A 174 25.17 -9.61 3.14
C LEU A 174 24.67 -9.63 4.58
N PHE A 175 23.72 -10.49 4.91
CA PHE A 175 22.98 -10.41 6.18
C PHE A 175 23.09 -11.68 7.00
N GLU A 176 23.11 -11.49 8.31
CA GLU A 176 22.94 -12.55 9.29
C GLU A 176 21.47 -12.63 9.71
N ASN A 177 20.99 -13.82 10.09
CA ASN A 177 19.59 -14.00 10.52
C ASN A 177 19.20 -13.16 11.74
N SER A 178 20.18 -12.71 12.53
CA SER A 178 20.00 -11.86 13.71
C SER A 178 20.07 -10.36 13.41
N ASP A 179 20.40 -9.95 12.18
CA ASP A 179 20.48 -8.54 11.85
C ASP A 179 19.09 -7.90 11.89
N ASP A 180 18.97 -6.82 12.66
CA ASP A 180 17.80 -5.97 12.61
C ASP A 180 17.79 -5.11 11.33
N LEU A 181 16.68 -4.42 11.09
CA LEU A 181 16.53 -3.64 9.87
C LEU A 181 17.58 -2.53 9.73
N ALA A 182 17.95 -1.86 10.83
CA ALA A 182 18.99 -0.83 10.83
C ALA A 182 20.33 -1.41 10.36
N THR A 183 20.74 -2.54 10.94
CA THR A 183 21.98 -3.24 10.61
C THR A 183 21.98 -3.69 9.15
N ARG A 184 20.86 -4.26 8.65
CA ARG A 184 20.74 -4.65 7.23
C ARG A 184 20.91 -3.45 6.29
N LEU A 185 20.28 -2.32 6.61
CA LEU A 185 20.41 -1.09 5.81
C LEU A 185 21.83 -0.54 5.81
N GLU A 186 22.52 -0.56 6.96
CA GLU A 186 23.92 -0.13 7.07
C GLU A 186 24.88 -1.04 6.30
N LYS A 187 24.74 -2.37 6.45
CA LYS A 187 25.53 -3.36 5.70
C LYS A 187 25.34 -3.19 4.19
N PHE A 188 24.09 -3.07 3.73
CA PHE A 188 23.80 -2.83 2.32
C PHE A 188 24.39 -1.49 1.85
N SER A 189 24.25 -0.42 2.62
CA SER A 189 24.80 0.88 2.25
C SER A 189 26.31 0.82 2.05
N GLY A 190 27.05 0.12 2.91
CA GLY A 190 28.49 -0.08 2.77
C GLY A 190 28.85 -0.90 1.53
N TYR A 191 28.10 -1.96 1.26
CA TYR A 191 28.24 -2.78 0.06
C TYR A 191 28.01 -1.97 -1.22
N ALA A 192 26.92 -1.21 -1.31
CA ALA A 192 26.56 -0.42 -2.49
C ALA A 192 27.61 0.66 -2.80
N LEU A 193 28.10 1.36 -1.78
CA LEU A 193 29.17 2.36 -1.93
C LEU A 193 30.49 1.75 -2.44
N SER A 194 30.83 0.55 -1.97
CA SER A 194 32.09 -0.12 -2.32
C SER A 194 32.07 -0.75 -3.72
N ASN A 195 30.89 -1.06 -4.24
CA ASN A 195 30.69 -1.73 -5.53
C ASN A 195 30.22 -0.78 -6.65
N ARG A 196 30.25 0.53 -6.40
CA ARG A 196 29.97 1.53 -7.43
C ARG A 196 30.99 1.40 -8.57
N ARG A 197 30.52 1.05 -9.76
CA ARG A 197 31.31 1.10 -11.00
C ARG A 197 31.20 2.47 -11.65
#